data_AF-A0A329QZ12-F1
#
_entry.id   AF-A0A329QZ12-F1
#
_cell.length_a   1.000
_cell.length_b   1.000
_cell.length_c   1.000
_cell.angle_alpha   90.00
_cell.angle_beta   90.00
_cell.angle_gamma   90.00
#
_symmetry.space_group_name_H-M   'P 1'
#
loop_
_entity.id
_entity.type
_entity.pdbx_description
1 polymer ?
#
loop_
_entity_poly.entity_id
_entity_poly.type
_entity_poly.pdbx_seq_one_letter_code
_entity_poly.pdbx_strand_id
1 'polypeptide(L)'
;MIQNNMFSTQGVQPLQMQSTAQAKPSTPAETIQSFGTYLQDALGSVAAQETQAHEMSNQFLVGKVNVDQVMIASEQALLSLQLTTQVRNKVVEAYQEIMRTQL
;
A
#
# COMPACT_ATOMS: atom_id res chain seq x y z
N MET A 1 6.69 -47.31 -60.44
CA MET A 1 6.18 -46.66 -59.22
C MET A 1 7.36 -46.05 -58.49
N ILE A 2 7.48 -44.73 -58.48
CA ILE A 2 8.50 -44.00 -57.71
C ILE A 2 7.71 -43.10 -56.77
N GLN A 3 7.69 -43.43 -55.48
CA GLN A 3 7.03 -42.61 -54.46
C GLN A 3 8.06 -41.57 -54.01
N ASN A 4 7.83 -40.33 -54.40
CA ASN A 4 8.61 -39.16 -54.02
C ASN A 4 8.27 -38.82 -52.55
N ASN A 5 9.24 -38.91 -51.64
CA ASN A 5 9.07 -38.52 -50.24
C ASN A 5 8.99 -36.99 -50.15
N MET A 6 7.76 -36.46 -50.18
CA MET A 6 7.46 -35.06 -49.93
C MET A 6 7.79 -34.70 -48.48
N PHE A 7 8.64 -33.69 -48.33
CA PHE A 7 8.88 -32.94 -47.10
C PHE A 7 7.54 -32.43 -46.53
N SER A 8 7.15 -32.93 -45.36
CA SER A 8 6.09 -32.33 -44.56
C SER A 8 6.62 -31.05 -43.91
N THR A 9 6.11 -29.91 -44.36
CA THR A 9 6.27 -28.63 -43.69
C THR A 9 5.55 -28.69 -42.34
N GLN A 10 6.35 -28.85 -41.28
CA GLN A 10 5.91 -28.73 -39.90
C GLN A 10 5.18 -27.39 -39.74
N GLY A 11 3.86 -27.45 -39.53
CA GLY A 11 3.05 -26.26 -39.27
C GLY A 11 3.58 -25.56 -38.04
N VAL A 12 4.07 -24.33 -38.22
CA VAL A 12 4.35 -23.41 -37.11
C VAL A 12 3.02 -23.14 -36.40
N GLN A 13 2.82 -23.75 -35.23
CA GLN A 13 1.71 -23.38 -34.35
C GLN A 13 1.93 -21.93 -33.90
N PRO A 14 0.94 -21.03 -34.05
CA PRO A 14 1.03 -19.73 -33.44
C PRO A 14 1.09 -19.92 -31.92
N LEU A 15 2.12 -19.37 -31.30
CA LEU A 15 2.25 -19.26 -29.85
C LEU A 15 0.97 -18.61 -29.31
N GLN A 16 0.14 -19.43 -28.68
CA GLN A 16 -1.03 -18.95 -27.97
C GLN A 16 -0.50 -18.19 -26.76
N MET A 17 -0.55 -16.86 -26.84
CA MET A 17 -0.22 -15.99 -25.71
C MET A 17 -1.11 -16.40 -24.55
N GLN A 18 -0.50 -17.09 -23.59
CA GLN A 18 -1.12 -17.47 -22.33
C GLN A 18 -1.47 -16.15 -21.67
N SER A 19 -2.76 -15.80 -21.72
CA SER A 19 -3.30 -14.62 -21.07
C SER A 19 -2.90 -14.74 -19.61
N THR A 20 -1.92 -13.94 -19.20
CA THR A 20 -1.70 -13.66 -17.79
C THR A 20 -3.05 -13.26 -17.23
N ALA A 21 -3.47 -13.98 -16.18
CA ALA A 21 -4.77 -13.81 -15.55
C ALA A 21 -5.07 -12.31 -15.42
N GLN A 22 -6.11 -11.85 -16.12
CA GLN A 22 -6.64 -10.51 -15.93
C GLN A 22 -7.01 -10.38 -14.46
N ALA A 23 -6.20 -9.67 -13.69
CA ALA A 23 -6.58 -9.23 -12.37
C ALA A 23 -7.86 -8.41 -12.56
N LYS A 24 -8.97 -8.95 -12.08
CA LYS A 24 -10.27 -8.30 -12.14
C LYS A 24 -10.08 -6.93 -11.47
N PRO A 25 -10.38 -5.81 -12.15
CA PRO A 25 -10.19 -4.49 -11.55
C PRO A 25 -11.03 -4.43 -10.28
N SER A 26 -10.39 -4.12 -9.15
CA SER A 26 -11.07 -3.97 -7.87
C SER A 26 -12.19 -2.96 -8.03
N THR A 27 -13.37 -3.30 -7.51
CA THR A 27 -14.48 -2.37 -7.52
C THR A 27 -14.16 -1.16 -6.64
N PRO A 28 -14.76 0.02 -6.92
CA PRO A 28 -14.57 1.20 -6.06
C PRO A 28 -14.84 0.90 -4.58
N ALA A 29 -15.81 0.03 -4.28
CA ALA A 29 -16.13 -0.40 -2.92
C ALA A 29 -15.00 -1.21 -2.25
N GLU A 30 -14.36 -2.14 -2.96
CA GLU A 30 -13.24 -2.94 -2.44
C GLU A 30 -12.00 -2.08 -2.18
N THR A 31 -11.74 -1.07 -3.03
CA THR A 31 -10.64 -0.12 -2.83
C THR A 31 -10.87 0.75 -1.60
N ILE A 32 -12.10 1.24 -1.39
CA ILE A 32 -12.47 2.02 -0.19
C ILE A 32 -12.31 1.18 1.08
N GLN A 33 -12.75 -0.08 1.06
CA GLN A 33 -12.62 -0.98 2.21
C GLN A 33 -11.15 -1.26 2.56
N SER A 34 -10.32 -1.52 1.54
CA SER A 34 -8.88 -1.78 1.71
C SER A 34 -8.17 -0.55 2.29
N PHE A 35 -8.58 0.65 1.87
CA PHE A 35 -8.09 1.88 2.47
C PHE A 35 -8.50 2.03 3.93
N GLY A 36 -9.77 1.76 4.28
CA GLY A 36 -10.24 1.86 5.66
C GLY A 36 -9.38 1.03 6.61
N THR A 37 -9.01 -0.18 6.18
CA THR A 37 -8.06 -1.04 6.90
C THR A 37 -6.68 -0.38 7.01
N TYR A 38 -6.12 0.13 5.90
CA TYR A 38 -4.82 0.80 5.92
C TYR A 38 -4.79 2.03 6.84
N LEU A 39 -5.85 2.84 6.83
CA LEU A 39 -5.97 4.00 7.71
C LEU A 39 -6.07 3.58 9.18
N GLN A 40 -6.81 2.52 9.48
CA GLN A 40 -6.91 1.96 10.82
C GLN A 40 -5.54 1.49 11.34
N ASP A 41 -4.76 0.83 10.48
CA ASP A 41 -3.41 0.36 10.81
C ASP A 41 -2.44 1.55 11.00
N ALA A 42 -2.52 2.55 10.13
CA ALA A 42 -1.71 3.77 10.23
C ALA A 42 -2.00 4.54 11.53
N LEU A 43 -3.28 4.70 11.88
CA LEU A 43 -3.69 5.32 13.15
C LEU A 43 -3.20 4.51 14.36
N GLY A 44 -3.24 3.18 14.28
CA GLY A 44 -2.66 2.30 15.31
C GLY A 44 -1.15 2.50 15.46
N SER A 45 -0.43 2.64 14.33
CA SER A 45 1.01 2.90 14.32
C SER A 45 1.36 4.26 14.94
N VAL A 46 0.61 5.32 14.60
CA VAL A 46 0.80 6.65 15.21
C VAL A 46 0.55 6.61 16.71
N ALA A 47 -0.50 5.93 17.17
CA ALA A 47 -0.79 5.78 18.60
C ALA A 47 0.32 5.03 19.35
N ALA A 48 0.90 4.00 18.73
CA ALA A 48 2.05 3.29 19.27
C ALA A 48 3.29 4.19 19.37
N GLN A 49 3.55 5.01 18.35
CA GLN A 49 4.67 5.97 18.35
C GLN A 49 4.50 7.07 19.40
N GLU A 50 3.30 7.62 19.58
CA GLU A 50 3.00 8.55 20.68
C GLU A 50 3.28 7.90 22.04
N THR A 51 2.82 6.67 22.24
CA THR A 51 3.06 5.92 23.48
C THR A 51 4.56 5.72 23.72
N GLN A 52 5.32 5.41 22.67
CA GLN A 52 6.77 5.25 22.74
C GLN A 52 7.48 6.57 23.08
N ALA A 53 7.06 7.70 22.51
CA ALA A 53 7.60 9.01 22.84
C ALA A 53 7.34 9.36 24.32
N HIS A 54 6.15 9.06 24.82
CA HIS A 54 5.82 9.19 26.25
C HIS A 54 6.69 8.30 27.13
N GLU A 55 6.91 7.04 26.75
CA GLU A 55 7.77 6.13 27.49
C GLU A 55 9.22 6.61 27.51
N MET A 56 9.76 7.06 26.37
CA MET A 56 11.09 7.67 26.28
C MET A 56 11.20 8.89 27.20
N SER A 57 10.18 9.75 27.24
CA SER A 57 10.15 10.90 28.14
C SER A 57 10.21 10.48 29.61
N ASN A 58 9.43 9.46 30.00
CA ASN A 58 9.49 8.91 31.36
C ASN A 58 10.87 8.31 31.68
N GLN A 59 11.46 7.58 30.73
CA GLN A 59 12.80 7.01 30.88
C GLN A 59 13.88 8.10 31.01
N PHE A 60 13.72 9.23 30.32
CA PHE A 60 14.61 10.38 30.44
C PHE A 60 14.54 11.01 31.83
N LEU A 61 13.33 11.18 32.38
CA LEU A 61 13.14 11.72 33.74
C LEU A 61 13.83 10.88 34.82
N VAL A 62 13.93 9.56 34.62
CA VAL A 62 14.66 8.65 35.52
C VAL A 62 16.13 8.42 35.12
N GLY A 63 16.64 9.18 34.15
CA GLY A 63 18.04 9.14 33.72
C GLY A 63 18.47 7.91 32.92
N LYS A 64 17.52 7.14 32.38
CA LYS A 64 17.78 5.90 31.62
C LYS A 64 18.07 6.14 30.13
N VAL A 65 17.59 7.25 29.59
CA VAL A 65 17.82 7.63 28.19
C VAL A 65 18.20 9.09 28.09
N ASN A 66 18.79 9.46 26.96
CA ASN A 66 19.22 10.82 26.68
C ASN A 66 18.10 11.62 26.02
N VAL A 67 18.20 12.96 26.07
CA VAL A 67 17.18 13.88 25.55
C VAL A 67 17.01 13.79 24.03
N ASP A 68 18.07 13.44 23.30
CA ASP A 68 18.07 13.23 21.85
C ASP A 68 17.11 12.10 21.44
N GLN A 69 17.08 11.00 22.19
CA GLN A 69 16.17 9.88 21.94
C GLN A 69 14.71 10.27 22.12
N VAL A 70 14.40 11.06 23.15
CA VAL A 70 13.04 11.61 23.36
C VAL A 70 12.64 12.52 22.21
N MET A 71 13.56 13.40 21.78
CA MET A 71 13.34 14.28 20.65
C MET A 71 13.07 13.51 19.36
N ILE A 72 13.89 12.50 19.05
CA ILE A 72 13.71 11.67 17.84
C ILE A 72 12.37 10.94 17.89
N ALA A 73 12.03 10.31 19.01
CA ALA A 73 10.75 9.61 19.17
C ALA A 73 9.56 10.56 18.99
N SER A 74 9.65 11.78 19.52
CA SER A 74 8.62 12.80 19.41
C SER A 74 8.46 13.29 17.97
N GLU A 75 9.59 13.54 17.27
CA GLU A 75 9.59 13.96 15.86
C GLU A 75 9.00 12.88 14.95
N GLN A 76 9.34 11.61 15.21
CA GLN A 76 8.75 10.48 14.48
C GLN A 76 7.23 10.41 14.64
N ALA A 77 6.72 10.54 15.87
CA ALA A 77 5.29 10.55 16.13
C ALA A 77 4.59 11.71 15.39
N LEU A 78 5.18 12.90 15.42
CA LEU A 78 4.66 14.07 14.72
C LEU A 78 4.62 13.87 13.20
N LEU A 79 5.71 13.42 12.60
CA LEU A 79 5.79 13.17 11.15
C LEU A 79 4.80 12.10 10.70
N SER A 80 4.64 11.01 11.46
CA SER A 80 3.67 9.97 11.16
C SER A 80 2.23 10.45 11.26
N LEU A 81 1.91 11.31 12.23
CA LEU A 81 0.58 11.94 12.33
C LEU A 81 0.30 12.85 11.13
N GLN A 82 1.30 13.64 10.70
CA GLN A 82 1.19 14.47 9.50
C GLN A 82 0.95 13.62 8.26
N LEU A 83 1.72 12.54 8.08
CA LEU A 83 1.55 11.61 6.97
C LEU A 83 0.14 11.00 6.97
N THR A 84 -0.34 10.55 8.13
CA THR A 84 -1.68 9.98 8.29
C THR A 84 -2.77 10.97 7.88
N THR A 85 -2.60 12.25 8.23
CA THR A 85 -3.51 13.33 7.82
C THR A 85 -3.51 13.53 6.31
N GLN A 86 -2.32 13.52 5.68
CA GLN A 86 -2.23 13.64 4.22
C GLN A 86 -2.89 12.47 3.50
N VAL A 87 -2.65 11.25 3.99
CA VAL A 87 -3.28 10.02 3.48
C VAL A 87 -4.80 10.11 3.60
N ARG A 88 -5.33 10.52 4.77
CA ARG A 88 -6.76 10.76 4.96
C ARG A 88 -7.32 11.73 3.92
N ASN A 89 -6.65 12.87 3.71
CA ASN A 89 -7.11 13.88 2.75
C ASN A 89 -7.13 13.33 1.32
N LYS A 90 -6.07 12.64 0.91
CA LYS A 90 -5.97 12.04 -0.44
C LYS A 90 -7.06 11.02 -0.72
N VAL A 91 -7.53 10.31 0.30
CA VAL A 91 -8.62 9.37 0.09
C VAL A 91 -9.99 9.99 0.08
N VAL A 92 -10.21 11.05 0.85
CA VAL A 92 -11.42 11.86 0.70
C VAL A 92 -11.51 12.44 -0.72
N GLU A 93 -10.39 12.93 -1.27
CA GLU A 93 -10.29 13.38 -2.67
C GLU A 93 -10.60 12.23 -3.65
N ALA A 94 -9.99 11.06 -3.47
CA ALA A 94 -10.22 9.90 -4.35
C ALA A 94 -11.69 9.42 -4.32
N TYR A 95 -12.32 9.44 -3.14
CA TYR A 95 -13.75 9.14 -3.01
C TYR A 95 -14.60 10.13 -3.79
N GLN A 96 -14.32 11.43 -3.66
CA GLN A 96 -15.03 12.47 -4.41
C GLN A 96 -14.85 12.32 -5.93
N GLU A 97 -13.65 11.98 -6.39
CA GLU A 97 -13.34 11.78 -7.81
C GLU A 97 -14.11 10.60 -8.42
N ILE A 98 -14.18 9.48 -7.70
CA ILE A 98 -14.94 8.29 -8.11
C ILE A 98 -16.42 8.64 -8.28
N MET A 99 -16.99 9.39 -7.34
CA MET A 99 -18.40 9.82 -7.39
C MET A 99 -18.64 10.78 -8.56
N ARG A 100 -17.69 11.66 -8.88
CA ARG A 100 -17.77 12.57 -10.03
C ARG A 100 -17.72 11.84 -11.36
N THR A 101 -16.93 10.79 -11.48
CA THR A 101 -16.76 10.03 -12.73
C THR A 101 -17.97 9.14 -13.06
N GLN A 102 -18.81 8.83 -12.07
CA GLN A 102 -20.00 7.99 -12.22
C GLN A 102 -21.29 8.77 -12.53
N LEU A 103 -21.27 10.10 -12.41
CA LEU A 103 -22.35 11.01 -12.84
C LEU A 103 -22.13 11.45 -14.30
#